data_AF-A0A453T5A2-F1
#
_entry.id   AF-A0A453T5A2-F1
#
_cell.length_a   1.000
_cell.length_b   1.000
_cell.length_c   1.000
_cell.angle_alpha   90.00
_cell.angle_beta   90.00
_cell.angle_gamma   90.00
#
_symmetry.space_group_name_H-M   'P 1'
#
loop_
_entity.id
_entity.type
_entity.pdbx_description
1 polymer ?
#
loop_
_entity_poly.entity_id
_entity_poly.type
_entity_poly.pdbx_seq_one_letter_code
_entity_poly.pdbx_strand_id
1 'polypeptide(L)' 'ACTEMVMPMTVSNESMFPPSSFSDEKRSEGCHLVYGVRPRMHWITTEYGG' A
#
# COMPACT_ATOMS: atom_id res chain seq x y z
N ALA A 1 3.90 -1.55 -4.69
CA ALA A 1 2.88 -1.93 -5.70
C ALA A 1 1.91 -0.78 -5.95
N CYS A 2 1.48 -0.58 -7.20
CA CYS A 2 0.75 0.62 -7.63
C CYS A 2 -0.58 0.36 -8.35
N THR A 3 -0.96 -0.91 -8.52
CA THR A 3 -2.24 -1.29 -9.13
C THR A 3 -3.04 -2.13 -8.15
N GLU A 4 -2.95 -3.45 -8.24
CA GLU A 4 -3.83 -4.38 -7.52
C GLU A 4 -3.17 -4.95 -6.27
N MET A 5 -1.91 -5.41 -6.38
CA MET A 5 -1.18 -6.07 -5.29
C MET A 5 -0.65 -5.11 -4.22
N VAL A 6 -1.51 -4.29 -3.61
CA VAL A 6 -1.12 -3.35 -2.56
C VAL A 6 -1.08 -4.05 -1.21
N MET A 7 0.13 -4.37 -0.75
CA MET A 7 0.38 -4.85 0.60
C MET A 7 0.84 -3.69 1.49
N PRO A 8 0.04 -3.30 2.51
CA PRO A 8 0.45 -2.31 3.49
C PRO A 8 1.48 -2.91 4.43
N MET A 9 2.69 -2.36 4.44
CA MET A 9 3.77 -2.78 5.33
C MET A 9 4.00 -1.69 6.37
N THR A 10 3.99 -2.08 7.63
CA THR A 10 4.28 -1.20 8.76
C THR A 10 5.39 -1.82 9.60
N VAL A 11 6.08 -0.97 10.34
CA VAL A 11 7.12 -1.37 11.27
C VAL A 11 6.70 -0.87 12.66
N SER A 12 6.44 -1.81 13.56
CA SER A 12 6.08 -1.51 14.95
C SER A 12 7.31 -1.50 15.85
N ASN A 13 7.14 -1.01 17.08
CA ASN A 13 8.17 -1.06 18.13
C ASN A 13 8.51 -2.48 18.62
N GLU A 14 7.77 -3.50 18.17
CA GLU A 14 8.04 -4.91 18.44
C GLU A 14 9.10 -5.49 17.48
N SER A 15 9.38 -4.75 16.40
CA SER A 15 10.42 -5.12 15.43
C SER A 15 11.76 -4.48 15.77
N MET A 16 12.85 -5.00 15.18
CA MET A 16 14.20 -4.44 15.36
C MET A 16 14.48 -3.21 14.46
N PHE A 17 13.49 -2.73 13.72
CA PHE A 17 13.64 -1.62 12.77
C PHE A 17 12.97 -0.34 13.29
N PRO A 18 13.42 0.86 12.88
CA PRO A 18 12.76 2.11 13.26
C PRO A 18 11.28 2.13 12.84
N PRO A 19 10.39 2.64 13.69
CA PRO A 19 8.95 2.59 13.43
C PRO A 19 8.58 3.35 12.16
N SER A 20 7.71 2.75 11.36
CA SER A 20 7.18 3.35 10.13
C SER A 20 5.74 2.92 9.88
N SER A 21 4.91 3.87 9.47
CA SER A 21 3.50 3.64 9.17
C SER A 21 3.25 3.66 7.67
N PHE A 22 2.25 2.90 7.26
CA PHE A 22 1.72 2.91 5.90
C PHE A 22 0.64 4.00 5.79
N SER A 23 0.63 4.75 4.69
CA SER A 23 -0.43 5.69 4.34
C SER A 23 -0.87 5.45 2.91
N ASP A 24 -2.17 5.28 2.74
CA ASP A 24 -2.84 5.00 1.48
C ASP A 24 -2.71 6.20 0.55
N GLU A 25 -2.86 7.41 1.08
CA GLU A 25 -2.74 8.67 0.35
C GLU A 25 -1.33 8.84 -0.21
N LYS A 26 -0.30 8.68 0.64
CA LYS A 26 1.10 8.81 0.20
C LYS A 26 1.45 7.77 -0.86
N ARG A 27 0.95 6.53 -0.71
CA ARG A 27 1.15 5.50 -1.72
C ARG A 27 0.41 5.85 -3.02
N SER A 28 -0.83 6.33 -2.94
CA SER A 28 -1.64 6.72 -4.09
C SER A 28 -1.03 7.86 -4.87
N GLU A 29 -0.58 8.92 -4.19
CA GLU A 29 0.12 10.06 -4.78
C GLU A 29 1.44 9.64 -5.42
N GLY A 30 2.27 8.86 -4.72
CA GLY A 30 3.53 8.36 -5.27
C GLY A 30 3.33 7.53 -6.54
N CYS A 31 2.32 6.67 -6.56
CA CYS A 31 1.99 5.88 -7.74
C CYS A 31 1.45 6.73 -8.89
N HIS A 32 0.65 7.75 -8.60
CA HIS A 32 0.13 8.65 -9.62
C HIS A 32 1.24 9.52 -10.23
N LEU A 33 2.17 10.01 -9.42
CA LEU A 33 3.30 10.81 -9.89
C LEU A 33 4.24 10.01 -10.80
N VAL A 34 4.52 8.75 -10.46
CA VAL A 34 5.49 7.92 -11.21
C VAL A 34 4.85 7.23 -12.41
N TYR A 35 3.61 6.76 -12.28
CA TYR A 35 2.97 5.87 -13.25
C TYR A 35 1.63 6.40 -13.81
N GLY A 36 1.14 7.54 -13.32
CA GLY A 36 -0.17 8.08 -13.72
C GLY A 36 -1.37 7.30 -13.20
N VAL A 37 -1.17 6.18 -12.49
CA VAL A 37 -2.24 5.30 -11.99
C VAL A 37 -2.48 5.50 -10.50
N ARG A 38 -3.72 5.23 -10.06
CA ARG A 38 -4.06 5.14 -8.64
C ARG A 38 -4.27 3.67 -8.24
N PRO A 39 -3.65 3.20 -7.16
CA PRO A 39 -3.82 1.84 -6.67
C PRO A 39 -5.27 1.55 -6.25
N ARG A 40 -5.71 0.29 -6.46
CA ARG A 40 -7.01 -0.23 -6.06
C ARG A 40 -6.84 -1.21 -4.89
N MET A 41 -6.74 -0.67 -3.68
CA MET A 41 -6.33 -1.46 -2.50
C MET A 41 -7.24 -2.65 -2.19
N HIS A 42 -8.55 -2.50 -2.37
CA HIS A 42 -9.50 -3.57 -2.05
C HIS A 42 -9.77 -4.54 -3.20
N TRP A 43 -9.21 -4.30 -4.39
CA TRP A 43 -9.54 -5.08 -5.58
C TRP A 43 -9.28 -6.58 -5.39
N ILE A 44 -8.13 -6.95 -4.84
CA ILE A 44 -7.78 -8.36 -4.60
C ILE A 44 -8.74 -9.00 -3.61
N THR A 45 -9.01 -8.33 -2.48
CA THR A 45 -9.95 -8.84 -1.47
C THR A 45 -11.39 -8.89 -1.97
N THR A 46 -11.77 -8.05 -2.95
CA THR A 46 -13.08 -8.09 -3.59
C THR A 46 -13.19 -9.22 -4.60
N GLU A 47 -12.19 -9.41 -5.46
CA GLU A 47 -12.22 -10.41 -6.55
C GLU A 47 -11.98 -11.83 -6.05
N TYR A 48 -10.98 -12.00 -5.18
CA TYR A 48 -10.52 -13.32 -4.74
C TYR A 48 -11.00 -13.67 -3.33
N GLY A 49 -11.65 -12.73 -2.64
CA GLY A 49 -11.97 -12.87 -1.23
C GLY A 49 -10.73 -12.74 -0.34
N GLY A 50 -10.92 -13.08 0.94
CA GLY A 50 -9.90 -13.09 1.98
C GLY A 50 -10.32 -14.01 3.12
#